data_AF-A0A0A2TBZ2-F1
#
_entry.id   AF-A0A0A2TBZ2-F1
#
_cell.length_a   1.000
_cell.length_b   1.000
_cell.length_c   1.000
_cell.angle_alpha   90.00
_cell.angle_beta   90.00
_cell.angle_gamma   90.00
#
_symmetry.space_group_name_H-M   'P 1'
#
loop_
_entity.id
_entity.type
_entity.pdbx_description
1 polymer ?
#
loop_
_entity_poly.entity_id
_entity_poly.type
_entity_poly.pdbx_seq_one_letter_code
_entity_poly.pdbx_strand_id
1 'polypeptide(L)'
;MSQTNQNQTKNEIDLHLGRYEVFFKQRYTILYNINDVLIGLWFLIGSIFFYWEATKMWGTTLFVLGSAQLLIRPLIRIVHRVHFKRVQKDNSLQ
;
A
#
# COMPACT_ATOMS: atom_id res chain seq x y z
N MET A 1 14.43 7.02 50.82
CA MET A 1 13.46 8.05 50.43
C MET A 1 13.46 8.13 48.91
N SER A 2 12.37 7.70 48.29
CA SER A 2 12.07 7.67 46.85
C SER A 2 12.19 9.09 46.21
N GLN A 3 12.37 9.35 44.92
CA GLN A 3 11.64 8.81 43.76
C GLN A 3 12.44 8.95 42.43
N THR A 4 12.42 7.85 41.70
CA THR A 4 12.47 7.56 40.27
C THR A 4 12.29 8.74 39.27
N ASN A 5 13.33 9.06 38.51
CA ASN A 5 13.25 9.81 37.24
C ASN A 5 12.83 8.86 36.11
N GLN A 6 11.54 8.79 35.80
CA GLN A 6 10.93 7.93 34.77
C GLN A 6 10.48 8.74 33.54
N ASN A 7 11.34 9.62 33.00
CA ASN A 7 10.97 10.52 31.89
C ASN A 7 11.92 10.44 30.69
N GLN A 8 12.45 9.24 30.37
CA GLN A 8 13.28 9.06 29.17
C GLN A 8 13.01 7.79 28.36
N THR A 9 11.95 7.02 28.64
CA THR A 9 11.69 5.73 27.97
C THR A 9 10.40 5.72 27.14
N LYS A 10 10.06 6.82 26.46
CA LYS A 10 8.90 6.86 25.53
C LYS A 10 9.24 7.30 24.10
N ASN A 11 10.53 7.37 23.75
CA ASN A 11 11.01 7.69 22.40
C ASN A 11 12.04 6.68 21.87
N GLU A 12 11.92 5.41 22.23
CA GLU A 12 12.83 4.37 21.71
C GLU A 12 12.11 3.18 21.06
N ILE A 13 10.78 3.11 21.14
CA ILE A 13 10.02 1.98 20.58
C ILE A 13 9.59 2.22 19.12
N ASP A 14 9.77 3.45 18.59
CA ASP A 14 9.37 3.79 17.21
C ASP A 14 10.51 3.66 16.18
N LEU A 15 11.76 3.44 16.62
CA LEU A 15 12.92 3.40 15.71
C LEU A 15 13.46 1.98 15.44
N HIS A 16 12.94 0.96 16.13
CA HIS A 16 13.41 -0.43 16.01
C HIS A 16 12.43 -1.41 15.35
N LEU A 17 11.28 -0.93 14.84
CA LEU A 17 10.52 -1.63 13.79
C LEU A 17 11.01 -1.26 12.37
N GLY A 18 11.86 -0.24 12.26
CA GLY A 18 12.35 0.32 11.01
C GLY A 18 13.59 -0.34 10.40
N ARG A 19 14.05 -1.52 10.86
CA ARG A 19 15.26 -2.14 10.29
C ARG A 19 15.13 -3.62 9.91
N TYR A 20 14.24 -4.37 10.56
CA TYR A 20 13.89 -5.74 10.12
C TYR A 20 12.69 -5.77 9.16
N GLU A 21 11.77 -4.80 9.23
CA GLU A 21 10.74 -4.64 8.18
C GLU A 21 11.29 -4.04 6.89
N VAL A 22 12.43 -3.35 6.91
CA VAL A 22 12.93 -2.60 5.74
C VAL A 22 13.43 -3.51 4.62
N PHE A 23 13.94 -4.70 4.95
CA PHE A 23 14.33 -5.69 3.95
C PHE A 23 13.14 -6.35 3.24
N PHE A 24 11.95 -6.35 3.88
CA PHE A 24 10.70 -6.75 3.23
C PHE A 24 10.00 -5.57 2.55
N LYS A 25 10.02 -4.37 3.14
CA LYS A 25 9.43 -3.15 2.56
C LYS A 25 10.07 -2.73 1.24
N GLN A 26 11.35 -2.98 1.02
CA GLN A 26 11.97 -2.66 -0.27
C GLN A 26 11.37 -3.51 -1.40
N ARG A 27 11.20 -4.82 -1.15
CA ARG A 27 10.56 -5.74 -2.10
C ARG A 27 9.08 -5.40 -2.30
N TYR A 28 8.36 -5.10 -1.22
CA TYR A 28 6.96 -4.67 -1.31
C TYR A 28 6.80 -3.36 -2.08
N THR A 29 7.70 -2.38 -1.89
CA THR A 29 7.66 -1.11 -2.63
C THR A 29 7.89 -1.32 -4.12
N ILE A 30 8.84 -2.18 -4.49
CA ILE A 30 9.08 -2.56 -5.88
C ILE A 30 7.88 -3.32 -6.45
N LEU A 31 7.29 -4.27 -5.71
CA LEU A 31 6.07 -4.98 -6.12
C LEU A 31 4.91 -4.03 -6.35
N TYR A 32 4.74 -3.01 -5.49
CA TYR A 32 3.78 -1.94 -5.73
C TYR A 32 4.12 -1.20 -7.02
N ASN A 33 5.35 -0.76 -7.25
CA ASN A 33 5.67 -0.02 -8.46
C ASN A 33 5.42 -0.86 -9.73
N ILE A 34 5.81 -2.14 -9.71
CA ILE A 34 5.57 -3.10 -10.80
C ILE A 34 4.07 -3.29 -11.02
N ASN A 35 3.26 -3.41 -9.96
CA ASN A 35 1.82 -3.50 -10.07
C ASN A 35 1.22 -2.30 -10.82
N ASP A 36 1.82 -1.11 -10.74
CA ASP A 36 1.33 0.11 -11.41
C ASP A 36 1.64 0.10 -12.89
N VAL A 37 2.85 -0.33 -13.22
CA VAL A 37 3.27 -0.55 -14.61
C VAL A 37 2.42 -1.63 -15.25
N LEU A 38 2.13 -2.73 -14.54
CA LEU A 38 1.25 -3.81 -15.02
C LEU A 38 -0.16 -3.31 -15.30
N ILE A 39 -0.75 -2.50 -14.41
CA ILE A 39 -2.05 -1.87 -14.66
C ILE A 39 -2.02 -1.08 -15.98
N GLY A 40 -1.02 -0.20 -16.13
CA GLY A 40 -0.86 0.58 -17.36
C GLY A 40 -0.70 -0.30 -18.60
N LEU A 41 0.04 -1.41 -18.49
CA LEU A 41 0.25 -2.35 -19.58
C LEU A 41 -1.04 -3.08 -19.96
N TRP A 42 -1.85 -3.53 -18.99
CA TRP A 42 -3.15 -4.14 -19.24
C TRP A 42 -4.11 -3.17 -19.94
N PHE A 43 -4.14 -1.91 -19.51
CA PHE A 43 -4.95 -0.88 -20.18
C PHE A 43 -4.44 -0.59 -21.60
N LEU A 44 -3.13 -0.51 -21.80
CA LEU A 44 -2.55 -0.26 -23.12
C LEU A 44 -2.86 -1.42 -24.09
N ILE A 45 -2.57 -2.66 -23.69
CA ILE A 45 -2.82 -3.85 -24.52
C ILE A 45 -4.33 -4.02 -24.75
N GLY A 46 -5.16 -3.86 -23.72
CA GLY A 46 -6.61 -3.92 -23.83
C GLY A 46 -7.18 -2.90 -24.82
N SER A 47 -6.62 -1.69 -24.84
CA SER A 47 -7.01 -0.65 -25.81
C SER A 47 -6.66 -1.03 -27.25
N ILE A 48 -5.49 -1.65 -27.47
CA ILE A 48 -5.08 -2.15 -28.80
C ILE A 48 -6.00 -3.29 -29.25
N PHE A 49 -6.39 -4.17 -28.33
CA PHE A 49 -7.30 -5.28 -28.63
C PHE A 49 -8.72 -4.82 -28.99
N PHE A 50 -9.08 -3.59 -28.65
CA PHE A 50 -10.39 -3.02 -28.98
C PHE A 50 -10.56 -2.69 -30.48
N TYR A 51 -9.46 -2.61 -31.24
CA TYR A 51 -9.48 -2.34 -32.68
C TYR A 51 -10.02 -3.50 -33.52
N TRP A 52 -9.93 -4.75 -33.04
CA TRP A 52 -10.44 -5.93 -33.74
C TRP A 52 -11.57 -6.60 -32.97
N GLU A 53 -12.65 -6.94 -33.67
CA GLU A 53 -13.85 -7.56 -33.09
C GLU A 53 -13.54 -8.89 -32.39
N ALA A 54 -12.68 -9.73 -32.98
CA ALA A 54 -12.29 -11.02 -32.42
C ALA A 54 -11.51 -10.91 -31.10
N THR A 55 -10.80 -9.80 -30.86
CA THR A 55 -10.00 -9.58 -29.64
C THR A 55 -10.70 -8.70 -28.61
N LYS A 56 -11.86 -8.10 -28.92
CA LYS A 56 -12.62 -7.26 -27.98
C LYS A 56 -12.94 -7.97 -26.67
N MET A 57 -13.30 -9.25 -26.72
CA MET A 57 -13.59 -10.03 -25.50
C MET A 57 -12.35 -10.10 -24.60
N TRP A 58 -11.19 -10.40 -25.17
CA TRP A 58 -9.91 -10.43 -24.46
C TRP A 58 -9.54 -9.05 -23.93
N GLY A 59 -9.66 -8.00 -24.74
CA GLY A 59 -9.38 -6.62 -24.31
C GLY A 59 -10.29 -6.16 -23.17
N THR A 60 -11.56 -6.56 -23.19
CA THR A 60 -12.51 -6.27 -22.11
C THR A 60 -12.09 -6.95 -20.81
N THR A 61 -11.68 -8.23 -20.86
CA THR A 61 -11.16 -8.94 -19.70
C THR A 61 -9.91 -8.27 -19.14
N LEU A 62 -9.00 -7.78 -20.00
CA LEU A 62 -7.82 -7.03 -19.56
C LEU A 62 -8.17 -5.72 -18.87
N PHE A 63 -9.18 -4.99 -19.36
CA PHE A 63 -9.67 -3.78 -18.71
C PHE A 63 -10.33 -4.07 -17.36
N VAL A 64 -11.10 -5.15 -17.23
CA VAL A 64 -11.71 -5.54 -15.94
C VAL A 64 -10.61 -5.89 -14.93
N LEU A 65 -9.63 -6.70 -15.34
CA LEU A 65 -8.49 -7.06 -14.47
C LEU A 65 -7.65 -5.84 -14.10
N GLY A 66 -7.30 -4.99 -15.06
CA GLY A 66 -6.56 -3.75 -14.82
C GLY A 66 -7.30 -2.80 -13.88
N SER A 67 -8.63 -2.68 -14.02
CA SER A 67 -9.48 -1.86 -13.14
C SER A 67 -9.55 -2.40 -11.71
N ALA A 68 -9.67 -3.72 -11.55
CA ALA A 68 -9.62 -4.34 -10.23
C ALA A 68 -8.25 -4.11 -9.56
N GLN A 69 -7.17 -4.25 -10.33
CA GLN A 69 -5.80 -4.07 -9.85
C GLN A 69 -5.51 -2.60 -9.50
N LEU A 70 -6.09 -1.64 -10.22
CA LEU A 70 -6.04 -0.20 -9.93
C LEU A 70 -6.59 0.13 -8.53
N LEU A 71 -7.64 -0.55 -8.08
CA LEU A 71 -8.30 -0.32 -6.79
C LEU A 71 -7.49 -0.79 -5.58
N ILE A 72 -6.58 -1.75 -5.76
CA ILE A 72 -5.76 -2.32 -4.68
C ILE A 72 -4.94 -1.22 -3.99
N ARG A 73 -4.32 -0.34 -4.79
CA ARG A 73 -3.40 0.72 -4.31
C ARG A 73 -4.09 1.78 -3.43
N PRO A 74 -5.22 2.41 -3.84
CA PRO A 74 -5.97 3.32 -2.98
C PRO A 74 -6.59 2.61 -1.78
N LEU A 75 -7.05 1.36 -1.91
CA LEU A 75 -7.62 0.60 -0.78
C LEU A 75 -6.61 0.43 0.35
N ILE A 76 -5.38 0.05 0.03
CA ILE A 76 -4.31 -0.14 1.01
C ILE A 76 -3.94 1.19 1.67
N ARG A 77 -3.89 2.27 0.88
CA ARG A 77 -3.68 3.64 1.42
C ARG A 77 -4.78 4.04 2.41
N ILE A 78 -6.05 3.72 2.12
CA ILE A 78 -7.19 4.03 2.99
C ILE A 78 -7.11 3.23 4.29
N VAL A 79 -6.93 1.91 4.20
CA VAL A 79 -6.81 1.03 5.37
C VAL A 79 -5.67 1.48 6.29
N HIS A 80 -4.52 1.80 5.70
CA HIS A 80 -3.37 2.30 6.45
C HIS A 80 -3.69 3.61 7.18
N ARG A 81 -4.35 4.58 6.52
CA ARG A 81 -4.76 5.85 7.15
C ARG A 81 -5.80 5.66 8.27
N VAL A 82 -6.76 4.75 8.10
CA VAL A 82 -7.80 4.48 9.10
C VAL A 82 -7.22 3.76 10.32
N HIS A 83 -6.34 2.79 10.11
CA HIS A 83 -5.69 2.06 11.20
C HIS A 83 -4.76 2.97 12.02
N PHE A 84 -3.94 3.80 11.36
CA PHE A 84 -2.98 4.67 12.06
C PHE A 84 -3.66 5.78 12.87
N LYS A 85 -4.83 6.27 12.43
CA LYS A 85 -5.61 7.27 13.20
C LYS A 85 -6.15 6.76 14.53
N ARG A 86 -6.32 5.45 14.72
CA ARG A 86 -6.76 4.89 16.01
C ARG A 86 -5.64 4.89 17.06
N VAL A 87 -4.39 4.74 16.65
CA VAL A 87 -3.25 4.65 17.59
C VAL A 87 -2.86 6.02 18.16
N GLN A 88 -3.05 7.11 17.43
CA GLN A 88 -2.74 8.46 17.94
C GLN A 88 -3.73 9.02 18.96
N LYS A 89 -4.95 8.48 19.07
CA LYS A 89 -5.97 9.06 19.96
C LYS A 89 -5.81 8.66 21.43
N ASP A 90 -5.13 7.54 21.73
CA ASP A 90 -4.96 7.03 23.10
C ASP A 90 -3.82 7.70 23.90
N ASN A 91 -2.89 8.41 23.25
CA ASN A 91 -1.77 9.08 23.93
C ASN A 91 -2.04 10.55 24.31
N SER A 92 -3.27 11.05 24.11
CA SER A 92 -3.63 12.45 24.40
C SER A 92 -4.46 12.65 25.67
N LEU A 93 -4.71 11.57 26.44
CA LEU A 93 -5.50 11.58 27.68
C LEU A 93 -4.73 11.04 28.90
N GLN A 94 -3.40 11.03 28.88
CA GLN A 94 -2.56 10.75 30.05
C GLN A 94 -1.62 11.91 30.31
#